data_AF-A0A9Q7EAV8-F1
#
_entry.id   AF-A0A9Q7EAV8-F1
#
_cell.length_a   1.000
_cell.length_b   1.000
_cell.length_c   1.000
_cell.angle_alpha   90.00
_cell.angle_beta   90.00
_cell.angle_gamma   90.00
#
_symmetry.space_group_name_H-M   'P 1'
#
loop_
_entity.id
_entity.type
_entity.pdbx_description
1 polymer ?
#
loop_
_entity_poly.entity_id
_entity_poly.type
_entity_poly.pdbx_seq_one_letter_code
_entity_poly.pdbx_strand_id
1 'polypeptide(L)'
;MLVIASALLFANATGWHTGVSSASSYSRNPEKGKLGRHIFKKNCLICHQASGLGTPFLYPPLAKSEWVLAQDSHSKEDLILILLHGLQGPIKVRGTIYNGYMSGWSHLSDSEIAAVLSYIRTEWGNLAVPITSQKVAIIRKSVLRTQPWTWNELYRVSRFHQEGERRNANNEKKGTWERRD
;
A
#
# COMPACT_ATOMS: atom_id res chain seq x y z
N MET A 1 20.91 36.51 48.48
CA MET A 1 21.16 36.49 47.02
C MET A 1 22.02 35.26 46.76
N LEU A 2 21.65 34.18 46.08
CA LEU A 2 20.65 33.86 45.06
C LEU A 2 20.00 32.51 45.42
N VAL A 3 18.72 32.35 45.12
CA VAL A 3 17.93 31.11 45.32
C VAL A 3 18.07 30.26 44.06
N ILE A 4 18.53 29.01 44.17
CA ILE A 4 18.48 28.03 43.08
C ILE A 4 17.37 27.04 43.39
N ALA A 5 16.25 27.18 42.68
CA ALA A 5 15.10 26.30 42.76
C ALA A 5 15.38 25.00 41.98
N SER A 6 15.54 23.89 42.68
CA SER A 6 15.52 22.55 42.07
C SER A 6 14.07 22.10 41.89
N ALA A 7 13.54 22.29 40.70
CA ALA A 7 12.23 21.77 40.31
C ALA A 7 12.30 20.25 40.13
N LEU A 8 11.59 19.52 40.99
CA LEU A 8 11.10 18.16 40.72
C LEU A 8 10.08 18.23 39.57
N LEU A 9 10.30 17.47 38.50
CA LEU A 9 9.24 17.14 37.56
C LEU A 9 9.21 15.63 37.33
N PHE A 10 8.11 15.05 37.80
CA PHE A 10 7.63 13.72 37.48
C PHE A 10 7.41 13.58 35.98
N ALA A 11 7.87 12.48 35.38
CA ALA A 11 7.38 12.01 34.09
C ALA A 11 6.88 10.57 34.24
N ASN A 12 5.60 10.44 34.62
CA ASN A 12 4.83 9.21 34.44
C ASN A 12 4.60 9.01 32.94
N ALA A 13 5.35 8.11 32.32
CA ALA A 13 5.07 7.65 30.97
C ALA A 13 4.01 6.54 31.00
N THR A 14 2.76 6.90 31.34
CA THR A 14 1.60 6.07 31.02
C THR A 14 1.02 6.55 29.70
N GLY A 15 1.29 5.82 28.60
CA GLY A 15 0.50 6.05 27.40
C GLY A 15 0.93 5.43 26.06
N TRP A 16 0.07 4.54 25.56
CA TRP A 16 -0.30 4.34 24.15
C TRP A 16 0.78 3.83 23.17
N HIS A 17 1.09 2.52 23.24
CA HIS A 17 1.77 1.78 22.17
C HIS A 17 0.94 0.56 21.74
N THR A 18 -0.24 0.75 21.18
CA THR A 18 -0.99 -0.34 20.51
C THR A 18 -1.26 0.05 19.07
N GLY A 19 -0.29 -0.22 18.19
CA GLY A 19 -0.47 0.05 16.76
C GLY A 19 0.57 -0.48 15.78
N VAL A 20 1.73 -0.98 16.23
CA VAL A 20 2.84 -1.36 15.31
C VAL A 20 3.01 -2.89 15.17
N SER A 21 2.32 -3.69 15.98
CA SER A 21 2.62 -5.13 16.11
C SER A 21 2.22 -5.99 14.90
N SER A 22 1.20 -5.61 14.12
CA SER A 22 0.65 -6.45 13.03
C SER A 22 1.40 -6.29 11.69
N ALA A 23 1.95 -5.11 11.39
CA ALA A 23 2.76 -4.89 10.19
C ALA A 23 4.12 -5.61 10.26
N SER A 24 4.69 -5.66 11.46
CA SER A 24 5.99 -6.31 11.72
C SER A 24 5.93 -7.84 11.68
N SER A 25 4.80 -8.46 12.05
CA SER A 25 4.66 -9.92 12.04
C SER A 25 4.38 -10.51 10.66
N TYR A 26 3.75 -9.76 9.75
CA TYR A 26 3.52 -10.21 8.37
C TYR A 26 4.81 -10.30 7.56
N SER A 27 5.69 -9.28 7.64
CA SER A 27 7.00 -9.30 6.95
C SER A 27 7.96 -10.38 7.49
N ARG A 28 7.78 -10.78 8.75
CA ARG A 28 8.57 -11.81 9.42
C ARG A 28 8.01 -13.23 9.26
N ASN A 29 6.90 -13.42 8.54
CA ASN A 29 6.35 -14.75 8.27
C ASN A 29 7.02 -15.34 7.02
N PRO A 30 7.92 -16.35 7.16
CA PRO A 30 8.66 -16.90 6.03
C PRO A 30 7.75 -17.57 5.00
N GLU A 31 6.65 -18.17 5.44
CA GLU A 31 5.71 -18.87 4.57
C GLU A 31 4.93 -17.91 3.66
N LYS A 32 4.52 -16.74 4.18
CA LYS A 32 3.88 -15.71 3.35
C LYS A 32 4.86 -15.11 2.34
N GLY A 33 6.12 -14.92 2.71
CA GLY A 33 7.18 -14.50 1.79
C GLY A 33 7.42 -15.51 0.67
N LYS A 34 7.48 -16.82 1.01
CA LYS A 34 7.60 -17.91 0.03
C LYS A 34 6.41 -17.95 -0.93
N LEU A 35 5.18 -17.84 -0.42
CA LEU A 35 3.97 -17.81 -1.23
C LEU A 35 3.98 -16.62 -2.21
N GLY A 36 4.26 -15.41 -1.72
CA GLY A 36 4.32 -14.22 -2.56
C GLY A 36 5.37 -14.34 -3.67
N ARG A 37 6.56 -14.86 -3.35
CA ARG A 37 7.61 -15.16 -4.32
C ARG A 37 7.17 -16.20 -5.36
N HIS A 38 6.50 -17.27 -4.92
CA HIS A 38 6.01 -18.32 -5.81
C HIS A 38 5.00 -17.77 -6.83
N ILE A 39 4.00 -17.01 -6.36
CA ILE A 39 3.00 -16.36 -7.22
C ILE A 39 3.68 -15.39 -8.19
N PHE A 40 4.62 -14.57 -7.71
CA PHE A 40 5.37 -13.64 -8.56
C PHE A 40 6.10 -14.37 -9.70
N LYS A 41 6.84 -15.44 -9.37
CA LYS A 41 7.58 -16.25 -10.36
C LYS A 41 6.66 -16.86 -11.41
N LYS A 42 5.48 -17.34 -11.00
CA LYS A 42 4.53 -17.99 -11.89
C LYS A 42 3.82 -17.02 -12.83
N ASN A 43 3.47 -15.83 -12.34
CA ASN A 43 2.49 -14.98 -13.01
C ASN A 43 3.03 -13.61 -13.43
N CYS A 44 3.94 -13.02 -12.65
CA CYS A 44 4.35 -11.62 -12.80
C CYS A 44 5.74 -11.48 -13.45
N LEU A 45 6.60 -12.49 -13.24
CA LEU A 45 8.00 -12.48 -13.66
C LEU A 45 8.16 -12.30 -15.17
N ILE A 46 7.28 -12.88 -15.98
CA ILE A 46 7.36 -12.83 -17.44
C ILE A 46 7.37 -11.38 -17.97
N CYS A 47 6.67 -10.47 -17.30
CA CYS A 47 6.61 -9.05 -17.69
C CYS A 47 7.54 -8.19 -16.83
N HIS A 48 7.48 -8.32 -15.49
CA HIS A 48 8.21 -7.44 -14.58
C HIS A 48 9.65 -7.89 -14.31
N GLN A 49 10.05 -9.03 -14.86
CA GLN A 49 11.38 -9.63 -14.74
C GLN A 49 11.74 -10.04 -13.30
N ALA A 50 12.74 -10.92 -13.17
CA ALA A 50 13.22 -11.36 -11.86
C ALA A 50 13.81 -10.21 -11.02
N SER A 51 14.38 -9.19 -11.69
CA SER A 51 14.93 -7.98 -11.08
C SER A 51 13.88 -6.95 -10.67
N GLY A 52 12.61 -7.15 -11.05
CA GLY A 52 11.56 -6.16 -10.84
C GLY A 52 11.74 -4.87 -11.65
N LEU A 53 12.68 -4.82 -12.59
CA LEU A 53 12.94 -3.64 -13.43
C LEU A 53 12.01 -3.57 -14.65
N GLY A 54 11.31 -4.65 -14.98
CA GLY A 54 10.55 -4.76 -16.21
C GLY A 54 11.43 -4.55 -17.44
N THR A 55 10.81 -4.04 -18.51
CA THR A 55 11.46 -3.70 -19.77
C THR A 55 11.13 -2.24 -20.08
N PRO A 56 12.12 -1.35 -20.25
CA PRO A 56 11.88 0.06 -20.57
C PRO A 56 10.85 0.23 -21.69
N PHE A 57 9.94 1.18 -21.53
CA PHE A 57 8.83 1.51 -22.45
C PHE A 57 7.76 0.41 -22.65
N LEU A 58 7.98 -0.83 -22.20
CA LEU A 58 7.03 -1.94 -22.36
C LEU A 58 6.40 -2.38 -21.04
N TYR A 59 7.22 -2.71 -20.04
CA TYR A 59 6.77 -3.15 -18.71
C TYR A 59 7.38 -2.29 -17.62
N PRO A 60 6.57 -1.63 -16.77
CA PRO A 60 7.08 -0.71 -15.77
C PRO A 60 7.87 -1.43 -14.68
N PRO A 61 8.89 -0.76 -14.09
CA PRO A 61 9.59 -1.29 -12.95
C PRO A 61 8.68 -1.32 -11.73
N LEU A 62 8.80 -2.40 -10.95
CA LEU A 62 8.27 -2.53 -9.59
C LEU A 62 9.32 -2.16 -8.54
N ALA A 63 10.61 -2.35 -8.86
CA ALA A 63 11.71 -1.96 -8.02
C ALA A 63 11.79 -0.43 -7.86
N LYS A 64 11.69 0.04 -6.62
CA LYS A 64 11.72 1.46 -6.22
C LYS A 64 10.72 2.35 -6.95
N SER A 65 9.58 1.77 -7.34
CA SER A 65 8.50 2.49 -8.02
C SER A 65 7.64 3.24 -7.03
N GLU A 66 7.33 4.51 -7.32
CA GLU A 66 6.44 5.36 -6.55
C GLU A 66 5.03 4.73 -6.39
N TRP A 67 4.60 3.94 -7.38
CA TRP A 67 3.36 3.15 -7.32
C TRP A 67 3.45 2.06 -6.26
N VAL A 68 4.55 1.29 -6.27
CA VAL A 68 4.77 0.19 -5.33
C VAL A 68 4.99 0.71 -3.91
N LEU A 69 5.66 1.85 -3.76
CA LEU A 69 5.94 2.44 -2.46
C LEU A 69 4.74 3.22 -1.89
N ALA A 70 3.69 3.45 -2.69
CA ALA A 70 2.56 4.32 -2.35
C ALA A 70 3.02 5.73 -1.97
N GLN A 71 3.84 6.31 -2.85
CA GLN A 71 4.39 7.67 -2.76
C GLN A 71 3.68 8.60 -3.73
N ASP A 72 3.97 9.89 -3.62
CA ASP A 72 3.35 10.95 -4.42
C ASP A 72 1.81 10.93 -4.33
N SER A 73 1.15 10.69 -5.46
CA SER A 73 -0.30 10.61 -5.58
C SER A 73 -0.84 9.18 -5.49
N HIS A 74 0.01 8.19 -5.23
CA HIS A 74 -0.35 6.78 -5.21
C HIS A 74 -0.71 6.28 -3.80
N SER A 75 -1.47 5.20 -3.77
CA SER A 75 -1.95 4.55 -2.54
C SER A 75 -1.68 3.04 -2.56
N LYS A 76 -1.79 2.38 -1.40
CA LYS A 76 -1.69 0.90 -1.36
C LYS A 76 -2.88 0.25 -2.04
N GLU A 77 -4.01 0.93 -2.00
CA GLU A 77 -5.29 0.58 -2.60
C GLU A 77 -5.15 0.49 -4.12
N ASP A 78 -4.37 1.39 -4.73
CA ASP A 78 -4.09 1.37 -6.17
C ASP A 78 -3.52 0.02 -6.61
N LEU A 79 -2.52 -0.50 -5.89
CA LEU A 79 -1.89 -1.79 -6.19
C LEU A 79 -2.88 -2.94 -6.08
N ILE A 80 -3.80 -2.88 -5.11
CA ILE A 80 -4.81 -3.92 -4.91
C ILE A 80 -5.83 -3.86 -6.04
N LEU A 81 -6.31 -2.68 -6.40
CA LEU A 81 -7.26 -2.47 -7.49
C LEU A 81 -6.68 -2.85 -8.86
N ILE A 82 -5.41 -2.50 -9.11
CA ILE A 82 -4.66 -2.91 -10.30
C ILE A 82 -4.56 -4.43 -10.35
N LEU A 83 -4.17 -5.09 -9.26
CA LEU A 83 -4.00 -6.54 -9.30
C LEU A 83 -5.34 -7.27 -9.41
N LEU A 84 -6.43 -6.73 -8.85
CA LEU A 84 -7.76 -7.31 -8.98
C LEU A 84 -8.32 -7.17 -10.40
N HIS A 85 -8.23 -5.98 -11.00
CA HIS A 85 -9.01 -5.64 -12.20
C HIS A 85 -8.16 -5.34 -13.44
N GLY A 86 -6.85 -5.15 -13.29
CA GLY A 86 -5.93 -4.77 -14.34
C GLY A 86 -5.72 -3.27 -14.46
N LEU A 87 -4.79 -2.87 -15.32
CA LEU A 87 -4.47 -1.48 -15.63
C LEU A 87 -4.19 -1.34 -17.12
N GLN A 88 -4.69 -0.28 -17.75
CA GLN A 88 -4.47 0.00 -19.16
C GLN A 88 -4.27 1.50 -19.43
N GLY A 89 -3.65 1.78 -20.56
CA GLY A 89 -3.44 3.14 -21.05
C GLY A 89 -2.17 3.78 -20.48
N PRO A 90 -1.98 5.09 -20.73
CA PRO A 90 -0.74 5.77 -20.39
C PRO A 90 -0.61 5.96 -18.88
N ILE A 91 0.54 5.55 -18.35
CA ILE A 91 0.98 5.79 -16.97
C ILE A 91 2.42 6.29 -16.98
N LYS A 92 2.79 7.02 -15.92
CA LYS A 92 4.17 7.44 -15.68
C LYS A 92 4.72 6.65 -14.50
N VAL A 93 5.88 6.01 -14.69
CA VAL A 93 6.60 5.29 -13.64
C VAL A 93 8.06 5.71 -13.70
N ARG A 94 8.58 6.28 -12.60
CA ARG A 94 9.98 6.75 -12.49
C ARG A 94 10.43 7.66 -13.64
N GLY A 95 9.54 8.53 -14.11
CA GLY A 95 9.83 9.47 -15.20
C GLY A 95 9.48 8.97 -16.60
N THR A 96 9.35 7.65 -16.80
CA THR A 96 9.09 7.04 -18.11
C THR A 96 7.59 6.80 -18.32
N ILE A 97 7.12 7.05 -19.54
CA ILE A 97 5.74 6.76 -19.94
C ILE A 97 5.64 5.31 -20.42
N TYR A 98 4.65 4.60 -19.91
CA TYR A 98 4.25 3.27 -20.34
C TYR A 98 2.81 3.34 -20.82
N ASN A 99 2.52 2.75 -21.98
CA ASN A 99 1.16 2.71 -22.52
C ASN A 99 0.85 1.27 -22.93
N GLY A 100 0.40 0.49 -21.97
CA GLY A 100 0.23 -0.95 -22.13
C GLY A 100 -1.06 -1.46 -21.52
N TYR A 101 -1.15 -2.77 -21.42
CA TYR A 101 -2.26 -3.49 -20.81
C TYR A 101 -1.71 -4.52 -19.82
N MET A 102 -2.22 -4.49 -18.60
CA MET A 102 -2.00 -5.49 -17.55
C MET A 102 -3.33 -6.12 -17.19
N SER A 103 -3.45 -7.44 -17.33
CA SER A 103 -4.65 -8.17 -16.95
C SER A 103 -4.89 -8.15 -15.45
N GLY A 104 -6.17 -8.23 -15.06
CA GLY A 104 -6.57 -8.46 -13.67
C GLY A 104 -6.39 -9.93 -13.26
N TRP A 105 -6.12 -10.13 -11.98
CA TRP A 105 -5.87 -11.42 -11.33
C TRP A 105 -6.90 -11.70 -10.23
N SER A 106 -8.14 -11.28 -10.44
CA SER A 106 -9.25 -11.46 -9.48
C SER A 106 -9.54 -12.91 -9.10
N HIS A 107 -9.10 -13.89 -9.91
CA HIS A 107 -9.21 -15.31 -9.60
C HIS A 107 -8.32 -15.76 -8.44
N LEU A 108 -7.27 -14.99 -8.11
CA LEU A 108 -6.46 -15.23 -6.92
C LEU A 108 -7.24 -14.86 -5.66
N SER A 109 -7.06 -15.63 -4.60
CA SER A 109 -7.64 -15.37 -3.29
C SER A 109 -7.05 -14.12 -2.62
N ASP A 110 -7.72 -13.61 -1.59
CA ASP A 110 -7.27 -12.42 -0.86
C ASP A 110 -5.92 -12.61 -0.18
N SER A 111 -5.62 -13.84 0.27
CA SER A 111 -4.32 -14.18 0.85
C SER A 111 -3.21 -14.24 -0.19
N GLU A 112 -3.49 -14.77 -1.38
CA GLU A 112 -2.54 -14.83 -2.50
C GLU A 112 -2.19 -13.44 -3.03
N ILE A 113 -3.21 -12.59 -3.28
CA ILE A 113 -3.03 -11.20 -3.69
C ILE A 113 -2.23 -10.43 -2.62
N ALA A 114 -2.59 -10.56 -1.35
CA ALA A 114 -1.86 -9.93 -0.26
C ALA A 114 -0.39 -10.40 -0.21
N ALA A 115 -0.14 -11.69 -0.40
CA ALA A 115 1.20 -12.27 -0.37
C ALA A 115 2.08 -11.73 -1.50
N VAL A 116 1.59 -11.74 -2.75
CA VAL A 116 2.38 -11.25 -3.89
C VAL A 116 2.62 -9.75 -3.85
N LEU A 117 1.62 -8.95 -3.47
CA LEU A 117 1.81 -7.50 -3.32
C LEU A 117 2.77 -7.17 -2.18
N SER A 118 2.73 -7.93 -1.08
CA SER A 118 3.68 -7.78 0.02
C SER A 118 5.10 -8.14 -0.39
N TYR A 119 5.28 -9.21 -1.15
CA TYR A 119 6.56 -9.59 -1.74
C TYR A 119 7.10 -8.44 -2.60
N ILE A 120 6.31 -7.94 -3.55
CA ILE A 120 6.69 -6.81 -4.42
C ILE A 120 7.09 -5.57 -3.61
N ARG A 121 6.37 -5.28 -2.51
CA ARG A 121 6.60 -4.13 -1.63
C ARG A 121 7.82 -4.24 -0.71
N THR A 122 8.43 -5.42 -0.62
CA THR A 122 9.56 -5.69 0.29
C THR A 122 10.81 -6.20 -0.44
N GLU A 123 10.74 -6.35 -1.76
CA GLU A 123 11.84 -6.84 -2.60
C GLU A 123 12.53 -5.71 -3.37
N TRP A 124 13.72 -5.99 -3.90
CA TRP A 124 14.53 -5.06 -4.71
C TRP A 124 14.84 -3.73 -4.01
N GLY A 125 14.96 -3.76 -2.67
CA GLY A 125 15.21 -2.59 -1.85
C GLY A 125 13.96 -1.75 -1.59
N ASN A 126 12.76 -2.24 -1.92
CA ASN A 126 11.53 -1.65 -1.45
C ASN A 126 11.39 -1.89 0.07
N LEU A 127 11.15 -0.82 0.82
CA LEU A 127 10.96 -0.87 2.29
C LEU A 127 9.57 -0.37 2.64
N ALA A 128 8.54 -1.02 2.11
CA ALA A 128 7.16 -0.59 2.28
C ALA A 128 6.36 -1.58 3.14
N VAL A 129 5.39 -1.04 3.91
CA VAL A 129 4.53 -1.86 4.76
C VAL A 129 3.79 -2.92 3.92
N PRO A 130 3.80 -4.21 4.31
CA PRO A 130 3.07 -5.28 3.61
C PRO A 130 1.57 -5.04 3.51
N ILE A 131 0.93 -5.73 2.57
CA ILE A 131 -0.53 -5.73 2.38
C ILE A 131 -1.14 -6.93 3.09
N THR A 132 -2.18 -6.67 3.88
CA THR A 132 -2.92 -7.72 4.61
C THR A 132 -4.05 -8.29 3.75
N SER A 133 -4.41 -9.56 3.93
CA SER A 133 -5.55 -10.19 3.25
C SER A 133 -6.88 -9.50 3.58
N GLN A 134 -7.04 -9.01 4.81
CA GLN A 134 -8.25 -8.27 5.23
C GLN A 134 -8.45 -7.00 4.40
N LYS A 135 -7.37 -6.23 4.15
CA LYS A 135 -7.43 -5.04 3.29
C LYS A 135 -7.82 -5.41 1.86
N VAL A 136 -7.29 -6.50 1.32
CA VAL A 136 -7.67 -7.00 -0.01
C VAL A 136 -9.16 -7.36 -0.05
N ALA A 137 -9.64 -8.10 0.95
CA ALA A 137 -11.04 -8.50 1.05
C ALA A 137 -12.00 -7.30 1.09
N ILE A 138 -11.64 -6.25 1.85
CA ILE A 138 -12.41 -5.00 1.92
C ILE A 138 -12.46 -4.32 0.54
N ILE A 139 -11.31 -4.16 -0.12
CA ILE A 139 -11.25 -3.48 -1.41
C ILE A 139 -11.96 -4.26 -2.50
N ARG A 140 -11.82 -5.59 -2.52
CA ARG A 140 -12.52 -6.46 -3.47
C ARG A 140 -14.03 -6.28 -3.41
N LYS A 141 -14.59 -6.06 -2.21
CA LYS A 141 -16.02 -5.80 -2.02
C LYS A 141 -16.45 -4.36 -2.32
N SER A 142 -15.50 -3.43 -2.39
CA SER A 142 -15.78 -2.00 -2.55
C SER A 142 -16.07 -1.58 -3.99
N VAL A 143 -15.69 -2.39 -4.98
CA VAL A 143 -15.86 -2.07 -6.40
C VAL A 143 -16.35 -3.29 -7.17
N LEU A 144 -17.46 -3.14 -7.90
CA LEU A 144 -17.91 -4.12 -8.89
C LEU A 144 -17.36 -3.71 -10.26
N ARG A 145 -16.25 -4.33 -10.67
CA ARG A 145 -15.59 -4.02 -11.95
C ARG A 145 -14.97 -5.26 -12.58
N THR A 146 -15.09 -5.36 -13.91
CA THR A 146 -14.50 -6.44 -14.72
C THR A 146 -13.48 -5.93 -15.74
N GLN A 147 -13.41 -4.62 -15.96
CA GLN A 147 -12.49 -3.99 -16.92
C GLN A 147 -11.24 -3.43 -16.22
N PRO A 148 -10.08 -3.38 -16.89
CA PRO A 148 -8.90 -2.70 -16.39
C PRO A 148 -9.13 -1.23 -16.08
N TRP A 149 -8.43 -0.71 -15.09
CA TRP A 149 -8.44 0.71 -14.77
C TRP A 149 -7.66 1.51 -15.81
N THR A 150 -8.09 2.74 -16.07
CA THR A 150 -7.18 3.80 -16.54
C THR A 150 -6.61 4.55 -15.34
N TRP A 151 -5.46 5.21 -15.51
CA TRP A 151 -4.89 6.03 -14.44
C TRP A 151 -5.85 7.11 -13.94
N ASN A 152 -6.57 7.78 -14.85
CA ASN A 152 -7.53 8.83 -14.47
C ASN A 152 -8.69 8.30 -13.62
N GLU A 153 -9.17 7.08 -13.88
CA GLU A 153 -10.20 6.46 -13.04
C GLU A 153 -9.64 6.07 -11.67
N LEU A 154 -8.48 5.41 -11.65
CA LEU A 154 -7.85 4.94 -10.42
C LEU A 154 -7.50 6.10 -9.48
N TYR A 155 -6.91 7.16 -10.02
CA TYR A 155 -6.57 8.38 -9.29
C TYR A 155 -7.78 9.02 -8.62
N ARG A 156 -8.95 9.03 -9.28
CA ARG A 156 -10.18 9.57 -8.67
C ARG A 156 -10.67 8.73 -7.50
N VAL A 157 -10.59 7.40 -7.61
CA VAL A 157 -10.99 6.48 -6.54
C VAL A 157 -10.09 6.67 -5.32
N SER A 158 -8.77 6.67 -5.51
CA SER A 158 -7.81 6.80 -4.41
C SER A 158 -7.91 8.16 -3.71
N ARG A 159 -8.09 9.25 -4.47
CA ARG A 159 -8.33 10.59 -3.93
C ARG A 159 -9.59 10.65 -3.08
N PHE A 160 -10.69 10.05 -3.54
CA PHE A 160 -11.93 10.01 -2.77
C PHE A 160 -11.76 9.28 -1.43
N HIS A 161 -11.06 8.15 -1.41
CA HIS A 161 -10.78 7.42 -0.17
C HIS A 161 -9.89 8.24 0.79
N GLN A 162 -8.82 8.85 0.28
CA GLN A 162 -7.94 9.68 1.11
C GLN A 162 -8.67 10.91 1.68
N GLU A 163 -9.55 11.54 0.91
CA GLU A 163 -10.37 12.67 1.39
C GLU A 163 -11.43 12.22 2.40
N GLY A 164 -12.00 11.03 2.25
CA GLY A 164 -12.88 10.42 3.24
C GLY A 164 -12.17 10.15 4.57
N GLU A 165 -10.99 9.54 4.53
CA GLU A 165 -10.17 9.26 5.71
C GLU A 165 -9.74 10.55 6.43
N ARG A 166 -9.30 11.58 5.68
CA ARG A 166 -8.97 12.89 6.25
C ARG A 166 -10.17 13.54 6.95
N ARG A 167 -11.36 13.49 6.34
CA ARG A 167 -12.59 14.03 6.94
C ARG A 167 -12.95 13.29 8.24
N ASN A 168 -12.90 11.97 8.24
CA ASN A 168 -13.17 11.15 9.42
C ASN A 168 -12.19 11.46 10.56
N ALA A 169 -10.89 11.52 10.26
CA ALA A 169 -9.85 11.84 11.25
C ALA A 169 -10.03 13.24 11.85
N ASN A 170 -10.46 14.22 11.05
CA ASN A 170 -10.75 15.57 11.54
C ASN A 170 -12.00 15.62 12.44
N ASN A 171 -13.04 14.83 12.12
CA ASN A 171 -14.25 14.74 12.93
C ASN A 171 -13.99 14.04 14.28
N GLU A 172 -13.19 12.98 14.31
CA GLU A 172 -12.76 12.33 15.56
C GLU A 172 -11.97 13.29 16.46
N LYS A 173 -11.08 14.10 15.87
CA LYS A 173 -10.37 15.14 16.61
C LYS A 173 -11.34 16.20 17.14
N LYS A 174 -12.29 16.68 16.35
CA LYS A 174 -13.27 17.69 16.82
C LYS A 174 -14.12 17.17 17.99
N GLY A 175 -14.64 15.94 17.90
CA GLY A 175 -15.45 15.32 18.96
C GLY A 175 -14.66 14.89 20.22
N THR A 176 -13.34 15.04 20.24
CA THR A 176 -12.51 14.84 21.44
C THR A 176 -12.19 16.15 22.17
N TRP A 177 -12.30 17.31 21.49
CA TRP A 177 -12.22 18.63 22.13
C TRP A 177 -13.55 19.02 22.79
N GLU A 178 -14.69 18.73 22.16
CA GLU A 178 -16.04 19.07 22.67
C GLU A 178 -16.53 18.20 23.85
N ARG A 179 -15.76 17.20 24.29
CA ARG A 179 -16.09 16.31 25.42
C ARG A 179 -15.22 16.54 26.67
N ARG A 180 -14.47 17.64 26.72
CA ARG A 180 -13.56 17.98 27.83
C ARG A 180 -14.00 19.17 28.67
N ASP A 181 -15.28 19.53 28.58
CA ASP A 181 -15.92 20.61 29.33
C ASP A 181 -16.93 20.03 30.33
#